data_AF-A0A7W3SQ32-F1
#
_entry.id   AF-A0A7W3SQ32-F1
#
_cell.length_a   1.000
_cell.length_b   1.000
_cell.length_c   1.000
_cell.angle_alpha   90.00
_cell.angle_beta   90.00
_cell.angle_gamma   90.00
#
_symmetry.space_group_name_H-M   'P 1'
#
loop_
_entity.id
_entity.type
_entity.pdbx_description
1 polymer ?
#
loop_
_entity_poly.entity_id
_entity_poly.type
_entity_poly.pdbx_seq_one_letter_code
_entity_poly.pdbx_strand_id
1 'polypeptide(L)' 'MKKLIVNLCGMVASFSLFITALNVNTNCIAFIHQPKLPKGAERLRKF' A
#
# COMPACT_ATOMS: atom_id res chain seq x y z
N MET A 1 -5.05 -32.62 11.79
CA MET A 1 -4.84 -31.29 12.41
C MET A 1 -3.65 -30.53 11.83
N LYS A 2 -2.42 -31.06 11.82
CA LYS A 2 -1.23 -30.35 11.30
C LYS A 2 -1.36 -29.81 9.85
N LYS A 3 -1.91 -30.60 8.92
CA LYS A 3 -2.11 -30.19 7.51
C LYS A 3 -3.09 -29.01 7.34
N LEU A 4 -4.13 -28.98 8.16
CA LEU A 4 -5.12 -27.89 8.18
C LEU A 4 -4.48 -26.58 8.66
N ILE A 5 -3.67 -26.64 9.72
CA ILE A 5 -2.93 -25.50 10.25
C ILE A 5 -1.93 -24.96 9.21
N VAL A 6 -1.16 -25.83 8.57
CA VAL A 6 -0.19 -25.43 7.53
C VAL A 6 -0.88 -24.76 6.34
N ASN A 7 -2.02 -25.30 5.87
CA ASN A 7 -2.77 -24.69 4.78
C ASN A 7 -3.35 -23.32 5.16
N LEU A 8 -3.88 -23.19 6.38
CA LEU A 8 -4.41 -21.91 6.87
C LEU A 8 -3.30 -20.85 6.97
N CYS A 9 -2.15 -21.21 7.53
CA CYS A 9 -0.98 -20.32 7.60
C CYS A 9 -0.51 -19.91 6.20
N GLY A 10 -0.49 -20.84 5.23
CA GLY A 10 -0.13 -20.53 3.84
C GLY A 10 -1.10 -19.56 3.17
N MET A 11 -2.41 -19.70 3.42
CA MET A 11 -3.43 -18.76 2.95
C MET A 11 -3.25 -17.37 3.56
N VAL A 12 -3.05 -17.30 4.88
CA VAL A 12 -2.85 -16.02 5.59
C VAL A 12 -1.58 -15.32 5.11
N ALA A 13 -0.48 -16.07 4.92
CA ALA A 13 0.77 -15.51 4.41
C ALA A 13 0.61 -14.94 2.98
N SER A 14 -0.05 -15.69 2.10
CA SER A 14 -0.33 -15.24 0.72
C SER A 14 -1.22 -14.01 0.70
N PHE A 15 -2.25 -13.96 1.57
CA PHE A 15 -3.15 -12.83 1.70
C PHE A 15 -2.44 -11.58 2.23
N SER A 16 -1.57 -11.74 3.24
CA SER A 16 -0.74 -10.64 3.74
C SER A 16 0.14 -10.05 2.63
N LEU A 17 0.73 -10.90 1.79
CA LEU A 17 1.60 -10.47 0.69
C LEU A 17 0.79 -9.72 -0.38
N PHE A 18 -0.43 -10.18 -0.68
CA PHE A 18 -1.36 -9.50 -1.58
C PHE A 18 -1.75 -8.11 -1.08
N ILE A 19 -2.14 -7.97 0.19
CA ILE A 19 -2.49 -6.67 0.78
C ILE A 19 -1.29 -5.71 0.78
N THR A 20 -0.09 -6.19 1.12
CA THR A 20 1.13 -5.38 1.07
C THR A 20 1.42 -4.90 -0.36
N ALA A 21 1.31 -5.78 -1.35
CA ALA A 21 1.51 -5.42 -2.75
C ALA A 21 0.47 -4.40 -3.24
N LEU A 22 -0.79 -4.52 -2.82
CA LEU A 22 -1.81 -3.52 -3.13
C LEU A 22 -1.48 -2.16 -2.50
N ASN A 23 -1.14 -2.11 -1.22
CA ASN A 23 -0.89 -0.86 -0.49
C ASN A 23 0.30 -0.05 -1.06
N VAL A 24 1.41 -0.72 -1.38
CA VAL A 24 2.58 -0.05 -2.00
C VAL A 24 2.20 0.59 -3.35
N ASN A 25 1.33 -0.05 -4.12
CA ASN A 25 0.90 0.46 -5.42
C ASN A 25 -0.21 1.52 -5.32
N THR A 26 -1.16 1.38 -4.39
CA THR A 26 -2.28 2.33 -4.23
C THR A 26 -1.89 3.64 -3.55
N ASN A 27 -0.83 3.67 -2.74
CA ASN A 27 -0.33 4.93 -2.18
C ASN A 27 0.04 5.94 -3.27
N CYS A 28 0.60 5.48 -4.39
CA CYS A 28 0.88 6.32 -5.54
C CYS A 28 -0.42 6.81 -6.22
N ILE A 29 -1.46 5.97 -6.26
CA ILE A 29 -2.76 6.28 -6.88
C ILE A 29 -3.47 7.44 -6.16
N ALA A 30 -3.33 7.53 -4.84
CA ALA A 30 -3.87 8.67 -4.09
C ALA A 30 -3.28 10.03 -4.55
N PHE A 31 -2.05 10.04 -5.06
CA PHE A 31 -1.42 11.23 -5.62
C PHE A 31 -1.76 11.46 -7.11
N ILE A 32 -2.22 10.44 -7.84
CA ILE A 32 -2.57 10.58 -9.28
C ILE A 32 -3.76 11.52 -9.48
N HIS A 33 -4.75 11.48 -8.58
CA HIS A 33 -5.92 12.36 -8.63
C HIS A 33 -5.74 13.66 -7.85
N GLN A 34 -4.56 13.91 -7.26
CA GLN A 34 -4.34 15.19 -6.58
C GLN A 34 -4.35 16.33 -7.60
N PRO A 35 -5.08 17.43 -7.32
CA PRO A 35 -4.96 18.64 -8.12
C PRO A 35 -3.52 19.16 -8.04
N LYS A 36 -3.09 19.90 -9.06
CA LYS A 36 -1.77 20.56 -9.06
C LYS A 36 -1.59 21.34 -7.74
N LEU A 37 -0.40 21.23 -7.14
CA LEU A 37 -0.09 21.94 -5.90
C LEU A 37 -0.40 23.44 -6.06
N PRO A 38 -1.01 24.08 -5.04
CA PRO A 38 -1.35 25.50 -5.11
C PRO A 38 -0.08 26.35 -5.23
N LYS A 39 -0.17 27.47 -5.96
CA LYS A 39 0.94 28.43 -6.10
C LYS A 39 1.42 28.86 -4.70
N GLY A 40 2.71 28.67 -4.42
CA GLY A 40 3.32 29.02 -3.13
C GLY A 40 3.56 27.84 -2.17
N ALA A 41 3.00 26.65 -2.44
CA ALA A 41 3.26 25.45 -1.63
C ALA A 41 4.74 25.01 -1.65
N GLU A 42 5.50 25.43 -2.66
CA GLU A 42 6.95 25.18 -2.77
C GLU A 42 7.72 25.71 -1.55
N ARG A 43 7.22 26.77 -0.89
CA ARG A 43 7.82 27.35 0.32
C ARG A 43 7.68 26.48 1.57
N LEU A 44 6.76 25.51 1.54
CA LEU A 44 6.55 24.53 2.61
C LEU A 44 7.44 23.29 2.42
N ARG A 45 8.12 23.15 1.28
CA ARG A 45 9.04 22.05 1.03
C ARG A 45 10.30 22.26 1.86
N LYS A 46 10.66 21.27 2.67
CA LYS A 46 11.82 21.34 3.59
C LYS A 46 13.18 21.19 2.88
N PHE A 47 13.19 20.94 1.58
CA PHE A 47 14.35 20.65 0.74
C PHE A 47 14.36 21.54 -0.49
#